data_AF-A0A7T1AXR4-F1
#
_entry.id   AF-A0A7T1AXR4-F1
#
_cell.length_a   1.000
_cell.length_b   1.000
_cell.length_c   1.000
_cell.angle_alpha   90.00
_cell.angle_beta   90.00
_cell.angle_gamma   90.00
#
_symmetry.space_group_name_H-M   'P 1'
#
loop_
_entity.id
_entity.type
_entity.pdbx_description
1 polymer ?
#
loop_
_entity_poly.entity_id
_entity_poly.type
_entity_poly.pdbx_seq_one_letter_code
_entity_poly.pdbx_strand_id
1 'polypeptide(L)' 'MTNKKQSFEEMMEELESIVQKLDNENVSLEESLDLYQRGMKLSASCEETLKNAENKVNELIKEENDTDEEQDNEKVDG' A
#
# COMPACT_ATOMS: atom_id res chain seq x y z
N MET A 1 -5.67 21.53 -12.78
CA MET A 1 -6.48 20.57 -12.03
C MET A 1 -5.51 19.67 -11.29
N THR A 2 -5.42 19.78 -9.97
CA THR A 2 -4.49 19.03 -9.13
C THR A 2 -4.88 17.56 -9.16
N ASN A 3 -4.00 16.72 -9.70
CA ASN A 3 -4.16 15.27 -9.77
C ASN A 3 -4.11 14.74 -8.33
N LYS A 4 -5.27 14.58 -7.68
CA LYS A 4 -5.36 14.09 -6.31
C LYS A 4 -5.18 12.57 -6.37
N LYS A 5 -4.07 12.06 -5.86
CA LYS A 5 -3.86 10.62 -5.69
C LYS A 5 -4.94 10.10 -4.73
N GLN A 6 -5.67 9.05 -5.12
CA GLN A 6 -6.65 8.39 -4.24
C GLN A 6 -5.94 7.89 -2.98
N SER A 7 -6.62 8.00 -1.83
CA SER A 7 -6.15 7.41 -0.57
C SER A 7 -6.28 5.88 -0.60
N PHE A 8 -5.62 5.20 0.34
CA PHE A 8 -5.73 3.75 0.47
C PHE A 8 -7.18 3.32 0.74
N GLU A 9 -7.86 4.03 1.65
CA GLU A 9 -9.25 3.80 2.03
C GLU A 9 -10.18 3.99 0.83
N GLU A 10 -10.00 5.06 0.05
CA GLU A 10 -10.78 5.32 -1.16
C GLU A 10 -10.59 4.21 -2.21
N MET A 11 -9.37 3.69 -2.38
CA MET A 11 -9.11 2.57 -3.30
C MET A 11 -9.75 1.27 -2.81
N MET A 12 -9.76 1.03 -1.49
CA MET A 12 -10.34 -0.16 -0.91
C MET A 12 -11.87 -0.16 -1.00
N GLU A 13 -12.51 0.97 -0.72
CA GLU A 13 -13.96 1.15 -0.92
C GLU A 13 -14.36 0.91 -2.39
N GLU A 14 -13.56 1.41 -3.34
CA GLU A 14 -13.81 1.19 -4.76
C GLU A 14 -13.66 -0.30 -5.13
N LEU A 15 -12.63 -0.98 -4.61
CA LEU A 15 -12.41 -2.40 -4.84
C LEU A 15 -13.56 -3.26 -4.28
N GLU A 16 -14.05 -2.95 -3.07
CA GLU A 16 -15.22 -3.59 -2.49
C GLU A 16 -16.48 -3.40 -3.35
N SER A 17 -16.69 -2.18 -3.85
CA SER A 17 -17.81 -1.89 -4.76
C SER A 17 -17.72 -2.69 -6.05
N ILE A 18 -16.52 -2.87 -6.61
CA ILE A 18 -16.30 -3.69 -7.80
C ILE A 18 -16.65 -5.15 -7.53
N VAL A 19 -16.19 -5.72 -6.42
CA VAL A 19 -16.51 -7.09 -6.03
C VAL A 19 -18.02 -7.28 -5.88
N GLN A 20 -18.71 -6.34 -5.20
CA GLN A 20 -20.17 -6.38 -5.07
C GLN A 20 -20.90 -6.34 -6.41
N LYS A 21 -20.39 -5.57 -7.38
CA LYS A 21 -20.98 -5.52 -8.74
C LYS A 21 -20.73 -6.79 -9.53
N LEU A 22 -19.54 -7.39 -9.40
CA LEU A 22 -19.20 -8.65 -10.06
C LEU A 22 -20.03 -9.83 -9.53
N ASP A 23 -20.45 -9.80 -8.27
CA ASP A 23 -21.35 -10.79 -7.68
C ASP A 23 -22.82 -10.65 -8.15
N ASN A 24 -23.18 -9.57 -8.86
CA ASN A 24 -24.53 -9.38 -9.35
C ASN A 24 -24.79 -10.21 -10.62
N GLU A 25 -25.80 -11.07 -10.59
CA GLU A 25 -26.19 -11.94 -11.71
C GLU A 25 -26.59 -11.19 -12.99
N ASN A 26 -26.91 -9.89 -12.91
CA ASN A 26 -27.30 -9.06 -14.05
C ASN A 26 -26.14 -8.31 -14.71
N VAL A 27 -24.90 -8.47 -14.23
CA VAL A 27 -23.76 -7.79 -14.83
C VAL A 27 -23.48 -8.39 -16.22
N SER A 28 -23.32 -7.52 -17.23
CA SER A 28 -23.01 -7.99 -18.58
C SER A 28 -21.55 -8.45 -18.69
N LEU A 29 -21.24 -9.35 -19.63
CA LEU A 29 -19.86 -9.83 -19.82
C LEU A 29 -18.85 -8.69 -20.08
N GLU A 30 -19.24 -7.71 -20.90
CA GLU A 30 -18.39 -6.55 -21.21
C GLU A 30 -18.12 -5.72 -19.94
N GLU A 31 -19.16 -5.46 -19.15
CA GLU A 31 -19.03 -4.77 -17.87
C GLU A 31 -18.21 -5.58 -16.85
N SER A 32 -18.37 -6.92 -16.81
CA SER A 32 -17.53 -7.78 -15.96
C SER A 32 -16.05 -7.66 -16.30
N LEU A 33 -15.71 -7.61 -17.59
CA LEU A 33 -14.32 -7.46 -18.04
C LEU A 33 -13.74 -6.10 -17.64
N ASP A 34 -14.52 -5.03 -17.79
CA ASP A 34 -14.10 -3.68 -17.37
C ASP A 34 -13.93 -3.58 -15.86
N LEU A 35 -14.89 -4.09 -15.09
CA LEU A 35 -14.83 -4.16 -13.62
C LEU A 35 -13.62 -4.97 -13.16
N TYR A 36 -13.35 -6.11 -13.79
CA TYR A 36 -12.20 -6.95 -13.47
C TYR A 36 -10.88 -6.22 -13.73
N GLN A 37 -10.73 -5.61 -14.91
CA GLN A 37 -9.52 -4.84 -15.24
C GLN A 37 -9.30 -3.67 -14.28
N ARG A 38 -10.38 -2.97 -13.89
CA ARG A 38 -10.32 -1.90 -12.91
C ARG A 38 -9.91 -2.42 -11.54
N GLY A 39 -10.51 -3.53 -11.10
CA GLY A 39 -10.18 -4.19 -9.84
C GLY A 39 -8.71 -4.61 -9.76
N MET A 40 -8.16 -5.18 -10.84
CA MET A 40 -6.73 -5.51 -10.91
C MET A 40 -5.82 -4.30 -10.75
N LYS A 41 -6.16 -3.18 -11.40
CA LYS A 41 -5.37 -1.93 -11.28
C LYS A 41 -5.42 -1.36 -9.87
N LEU A 42 -6.59 -1.36 -9.24
CA LEU A 42 -6.76 -0.92 -7.86
C LEU A 42 -5.99 -1.81 -6.89
N SER A 43 -6.11 -3.14 -7.05
CA SER A 43 -5.37 -4.11 -6.22
C SER A 43 -3.86 -3.87 -6.27
N ALA A 44 -3.29 -3.68 -7.46
CA ALA A 44 -1.87 -3.34 -7.62
C ALA A 44 -1.50 -2.01 -6.93
N SER A 45 -2.39 -1.01 -6.99
CA SER A 45 -2.17 0.30 -6.37
C SER A 45 -2.24 0.23 -4.84
N CYS A 46 -3.11 -0.61 -4.30
CA CYS A 46 -3.17 -0.92 -2.86
C CYS A 46 -1.89 -1.62 -2.40
N GLU A 47 -1.42 -2.62 -3.14
CA GLU A 47 -0.18 -3.35 -2.83
C GLU A 47 1.03 -2.40 -2.82
N GLU A 48 1.16 -1.52 -3.81
CA GLU A 48 2.22 -0.52 -3.85
C GLU A 48 2.15 0.43 -2.64
N THR A 49 0.94 0.85 -2.26
CA THR A 49 0.74 1.74 -1.12
C THR A 49 1.16 1.06 0.19
N LEU A 50 0.79 -0.19 0.40
CA LEU A 50 1.18 -0.97 1.57
C LEU A 50 2.69 -1.20 1.62
N LYS A 51 3.31 -1.55 0.49
CA LYS A 51 4.76 -1.74 0.39
C LYS A 51 5.52 -0.47 0.74
N ASN A 52 5.05 0.68 0.27
CA ASN A 52 5.66 1.97 0.60
C ASN A 52 5.52 2.29 2.11
N ALA A 53 4.38 1.98 2.72
CA ALA A 53 4.18 2.14 4.15
C ALA A 53 5.10 1.22 4.96
N GLU A 54 5.22 -0.04 4.57
CA GLU A 54 6.12 -1.03 5.20
C GLU A 54 7.58 -0.58 5.12
N ASN A 55 8.05 -0.16 3.94
CA ASN A 55 9.40 0.36 3.76
C ASN A 55 9.69 1.53 4.71
N LYS A 56 8.74 2.45 4.83
CA LYS A 56 8.89 3.62 5.72
C LYS A 56 8.96 3.22 7.19
N VAL A 57 8.19 2.22 7.62
CA VAL A 57 8.29 1.67 8.98
C VAL A 57 9.67 1.01 9.19
N ASN A 58 10.13 0.23 8.22
CA ASN A 58 11.45 -0.42 8.29
C ASN A 58 12.61 0.58 8.34
N GLU A 59 12.51 1.69 7.63
CA GLU A 59 13.50 2.79 7.70
C GLU A 59 13.53 3.41 9.10
N LEU A 60 12.38 3.72 9.68
CA LEU A 60 12.29 4.28 11.04
C LEU A 60 12.86 3.34 12.10
N ILE A 61 12.60 2.03 11.98
CA ILE A 61 13.17 1.02 12.89
C ILE A 61 14.69 0.97 12.75
N LYS A 62 15.24 1.03 11.52
CA LYS A 62 16.70 1.04 11.31
C LYS A 62 17.35 2.28 11.90
N GLU A 63 16.76 3.45 11.69
CA GLU A 63 17.24 4.71 12.27
C GLU A 63 17.26 4.63 13.81
N GLU A 64 16.25 4.03 14.43
CA GLU A 64 16.20 3.81 15.89
C GLU A 64 17.36 2.90 16.35
N ASN A 65 17.60 1.78 15.66
CA ASN A 65 18.68 0.84 16.02
C ASN A 65 20.09 1.39 15.77
N ASP A 66 20.30 2.16 14.70
CA ASP A 66 21.60 2.81 14.41
C ASP A 66 21.94 3.88 15.47
N THR A 67 20.94 4.41 16.19
CA THR A 67 21.15 5.38 17.26
C THR A 67 21.66 4.73 18.57
N ASP A 68 21.52 3.41 18.72
CA ASP A 68 21.95 2.66 19.91
C ASP A 68 23.38 2.09 19.82
N GLU A 69 24.01 2.05 18.63
CA GLU A 69 25.35 1.49 18.43
C GLU A 69 26.52 2.50 18.57
N GLU A 70 26.26 3.78 18.85
CA GLU A 70 27.31 4.81 19.04
C GLU A 70 27.77 5.03 20.51
N GLN A 71 27.51 4.09 21.42
CA GLN A 71 27.99 4.16 22.82
C GLN A 71 28.75 2.90 23.28
N ASP A 72 29.77 2.45 22.54
CA ASP A 72 30.76 1.52 23.15
C ASP A 72 32.18 1.63 22.57
N ASN A 73 32.65 2.85 22.32
CA ASN A 73 34.07 3.12 22.06
C ASN A 73 34.60 4.23 22.97
N GLU A 74 34.53 4.02 24.28
CA GLU A 74 35.34 4.80 25.23
C GLU A 74 36.24 3.88 26.09
N LYS A 75 37.54 3.96 25.80
CA LYS A 75 38.69 3.63 26.66
C LYS A 75 39.03 2.15 26.89
N VAL A 76 39.99 1.67 26.09
CA VAL A 76 41.10 0.86 26.62
C VAL A 76 42.41 1.58 26.28
N ASP A 77 42.83 2.46 27.17
CA ASP A 77 44.21 2.98 27.24
C ASP A 77 44.75 2.64 28.63
N GLY A 78 45.88 1.95 28.69
CA GLY A 78 46.60 1.58 29.93
C GLY A 78 46.81 0.08 30.14
#